data_AF-A0A3N7DAB3-F1
#
_entry.id   AF-A0A3N7DAB3-F1
#
_cell.length_a   1.000
_cell.length_b   1.000
_cell.length_c   1.000
_cell.angle_alpha   90.00
_cell.angle_beta   90.00
_cell.angle_gamma   90.00
#
_symmetry.space_group_name_H-M   'P 1'
#
loop_
_entity.id
_entity.type
_entity.pdbx_description
1 polymer ?
#
loop_
_entity_poly.entity_id
_entity_poly.type
_entity_poly.pdbx_seq_one_letter_code
_entity_poly.pdbx_strand_id
1 'polypeptide(L)'
;MKVDFTHEMIFSFEGANLCLLGNENDFRKFAESLVDLADVSQTCTVDLLSLDFIQNEGEEKNIFFSSKKGANKLGFFSGESELIFELDPKYWERLFKYFVLMSWYKRTYYLNINEGCLIDLNLEQDCNFICSSEF
;
A
#
# COMPACT_ATOMS: atom_id res chain seq x y z
N MET A 1 5.55 -9.11 -9.15
CA MET A 1 4.42 -8.91 -8.23
C MET A 1 3.09 -9.16 -8.94
N LYS A 2 2.15 -9.85 -8.27
CA LYS A 2 0.74 -10.02 -8.66
C LYS A 2 -0.11 -9.20 -7.70
N VAL A 3 -0.99 -8.37 -8.22
CA VAL A 3 -1.94 -7.59 -7.42
C VAL A 3 -3.30 -8.26 -7.51
N ASP A 4 -3.82 -8.72 -6.37
CA ASP A 4 -5.13 -9.36 -6.28
C ASP A 4 -6.06 -8.51 -5.41
N PHE A 5 -7.15 -8.02 -6.01
CA PHE A 5 -8.26 -7.46 -5.25
C PHE A 5 -9.22 -8.59 -4.90
N THR A 6 -9.15 -9.04 -3.66
CA THR A 6 -9.99 -10.13 -3.18
C THR A 6 -11.14 -9.57 -2.35
N HIS A 7 -12.38 -9.90 -2.73
CA HIS A 7 -13.53 -9.77 -1.84
C HIS A 7 -13.56 -10.87 -0.76
N GLU A 8 -12.58 -11.78 -0.77
CA GLU A 8 -12.47 -12.86 0.19
C GLU A 8 -11.99 -12.34 1.55
N MET A 9 -12.64 -12.83 2.61
CA MET A 9 -12.25 -12.69 4.00
C MET A 9 -10.87 -13.33 4.22
N ILE A 10 -9.79 -12.62 3.88
CA ILE A 10 -8.44 -12.99 4.31
C ILE A 10 -8.38 -12.66 5.82
N PHE A 11 -8.88 -13.60 6.62
CA PHE A 11 -8.73 -13.73 8.07
C PHE A 11 -9.07 -12.48 8.93
N SER A 12 -10.34 -12.03 8.84
CA SER A 12 -11.07 -11.18 9.81
C SER A 12 -11.03 -9.64 9.72
N PHE A 13 -10.53 -9.05 8.63
CA PHE A 13 -10.61 -7.59 8.45
C PHE A 13 -11.90 -7.17 7.74
N GLU A 14 -12.59 -6.17 8.30
CA GLU A 14 -13.73 -5.52 7.63
C GLU A 14 -13.23 -4.61 6.48
N GLY A 15 -13.96 -4.59 5.37
CA GLY A 15 -13.69 -3.73 4.22
C GLY A 15 -12.97 -4.40 3.04
N ALA A 16 -12.70 -3.60 2.00
CA ALA A 16 -12.02 -4.07 0.79
C ALA A 16 -10.52 -4.29 1.04
N ASN A 17 -9.94 -5.32 0.42
CA ASN A 17 -8.52 -5.67 0.59
C ASN A 17 -7.75 -5.51 -0.74
N LEU A 18 -6.68 -4.73 -0.72
CA LEU A 18 -5.65 -4.72 -1.75
C LEU A 18 -4.52 -5.66 -1.31
N CYS A 19 -4.31 -6.75 -2.04
CA CYS A 19 -3.22 -7.69 -1.79
C CYS A 19 -2.09 -7.55 -2.81
N LEU A 20 -0.88 -7.27 -2.33
CA LEU A 20 0.36 -7.28 -3.10
C LEU A 20 1.15 -8.56 -2.85
N LEU A 21 1.29 -9.37 -3.89
CA LEU A 21 2.02 -10.63 -3.85
C LEU A 21 3.34 -10.51 -4.59
N GLY A 22 4.48 -10.74 -3.92
CA GLY A 22 5.79 -10.49 -4.52
C GLY A 22 6.91 -11.36 -3.97
N ASN A 23 8.03 -11.40 -4.71
CA ASN A 23 9.28 -11.95 -4.19
C ASN A 23 10.16 -10.85 -3.55
N GLU A 24 11.33 -11.21 -3.02
CA GLU A 24 12.24 -10.25 -2.37
C GLU A 24 12.59 -9.04 -3.26
N ASN A 25 12.84 -9.28 -4.55
CA ASN A 25 13.22 -8.22 -5.47
C ASN A 25 12.06 -7.25 -5.75
N ASP A 26 10.83 -7.77 -5.84
CA ASP A 26 9.63 -6.95 -5.98
C ASP A 26 9.45 -6.02 -4.77
N PHE A 27 9.54 -6.59 -3.56
CA PHE A 27 9.39 -5.81 -2.33
C PHE A 27 10.54 -4.82 -2.10
N ARG A 28 11.76 -5.15 -2.56
CA ARG A 28 12.90 -4.22 -2.51
C ARG A 28 12.67 -3.01 -3.39
N LYS A 29 12.30 -3.21 -4.66
CA LYS A 29 11.95 -2.11 -5.58
C LYS A 29 10.82 -1.25 -5.02
N PHE A 30 9.80 -1.88 -4.47
CA PHE A 30 8.69 -1.17 -3.86
C PHE A 30 9.14 -0.33 -2.64
N ALA A 31 9.97 -0.90 -1.76
CA ALA A 31 10.54 -0.17 -0.64
C ALA A 31 11.43 1.01 -1.09
N GLU A 32 12.17 0.88 -2.19
CA GLU A 32 12.96 1.97 -2.79
C GLU A 32 12.05 3.10 -3.28
N SER A 33 10.96 2.80 -3.99
CA SER A 33 9.98 3.82 -4.40
C SER A 33 9.33 4.54 -3.22
N LEU A 34 9.12 3.85 -2.09
CA LEU A 34 8.60 4.46 -0.87
C LEU A 34 9.63 5.37 -0.17
N VAL A 35 10.92 5.06 -0.29
CA VAL A 35 12.00 5.94 0.17
C VAL A 35 12.01 7.23 -0.64
N ASP A 36 11.90 7.13 -1.96
CA ASP A 36 11.83 8.30 -2.83
C ASP A 36 10.65 9.20 -2.41
N LEU A 37 9.46 8.62 -2.16
CA LEU A 37 8.28 9.34 -1.68
C LEU A 37 8.45 10.00 -0.30
N ALA A 38 9.28 9.44 0.57
CA ALA A 38 9.57 9.99 1.89
C ALA A 38 10.58 11.16 1.84
N ASP A 39 11.50 11.16 0.86
CA ASP A 39 12.55 12.17 0.73
C ASP A 39 12.11 13.42 -0.06
N VAL A 40 10.92 13.42 -0.69
CA VAL A 40 10.46 14.58 -1.47
C VAL A 40 9.83 15.66 -0.58
N SER A 41 10.29 16.90 -0.75
CA SER A 41 9.66 18.11 -0.18
C SER A 41 8.46 18.63 -1.00
N GLN A 42 8.13 17.98 -2.11
CA GLN A 42 7.08 18.34 -3.07
C GLN A 42 6.12 17.17 -3.28
N THR A 43 4.94 17.44 -3.83
CA THR A 43 3.98 16.40 -4.19
C THR A 43 4.55 15.48 -5.27
N CYS A 44 4.67 14.20 -4.96
CA CYS A 44 5.15 13.17 -5.88
C CYS A 44 4.14 12.02 -5.89
N THR A 45 3.80 11.55 -7.10
CA THR A 45 2.89 10.44 -7.31
C THR A 45 3.60 9.34 -8.08
N VAL A 46 3.53 8.11 -7.56
CA VAL A 46 4.00 6.89 -8.23
C VAL A 46 2.78 6.06 -8.59
N ASP A 47 2.61 5.78 -9.88
CA ASP A 47 1.69 4.75 -10.33
C ASP A 47 2.32 3.39 -10.05
N LEU A 48 1.68 2.63 -9.17
CA LEU A 48 2.14 1.33 -8.74
C LEU A 48 2.27 0.37 -9.93
N LEU A 49 1.36 0.46 -10.91
CA LEU A 49 1.35 -0.41 -12.09
C LEU A 49 2.45 -0.05 -13.09
N SER A 50 2.99 1.17 -13.04
CA SER A 50 4.09 1.62 -13.90
C SER A 50 5.47 1.04 -13.56
N LEU A 51 5.59 0.28 -12.46
CA LEU A 51 6.82 -0.31 -11.96
C LEU A 51 7.16 -1.70 -12.57
N ASP A 52 6.76 -1.94 -13.82
CA ASP A 52 6.98 -3.19 -14.58
C ASP A 52 6.38 -4.46 -13.92
N PHE A 53 5.22 -4.35 -13.28
CA PHE A 53 4.58 -5.50 -12.63
C PHE A 53 3.65 -6.29 -13.59
N ILE A 54 3.53 -7.60 -13.37
CA ILE A 54 2.63 -8.48 -14.15
C ILE A 54 1.20 -8.25 -13.66
N GLN A 55 0.43 -7.50 -14.43
CA GLN A 55 -1.00 -7.29 -14.21
C GLN A 55 -1.72 -8.64 -14.34
N ASN A 56 -2.48 -9.05 -13.32
CA ASN A 56 -3.39 -10.19 -13.44
C ASN A 56 -4.81 -9.67 -13.66
N GLU A 57 -5.63 -10.46 -14.36
CA GLU A 57 -7.00 -10.11 -14.73
C GLU A 57 -7.89 -9.85 -13.50
N GLY A 58 -8.49 -8.67 -13.46
CA GLY A 58 -9.39 -8.14 -12.43
C GLY A 58 -10.00 -6.81 -12.91
N GLU A 59 -10.82 -6.13 -12.10
CA GLU A 59 -11.32 -4.79 -12.45
C GLU A 59 -10.14 -3.84 -12.71
N GLU A 60 -10.16 -3.11 -13.84
CA GLU A 60 -9.12 -2.14 -14.19
C GLU A 60 -9.07 -1.02 -13.13
N LYS A 61 -8.22 -1.21 -12.11
CA LYS A 61 -7.95 -0.21 -11.06
C LYS A 61 -6.53 0.31 -11.20
N ASN A 62 -6.39 1.63 -11.24
CA ASN A 62 -5.10 2.30 -11.10
C ASN A 62 -4.80 2.48 -9.60
N ILE A 63 -3.54 2.26 -9.21
CA ILE A 63 -3.12 2.42 -7.81
C ILE A 63 -2.03 3.47 -7.75
N PHE A 64 -2.25 4.51 -6.95
CA PHE A 64 -1.34 5.64 -6.82
C PHE A 64 -0.81 5.79 -5.41
N PHE A 65 0.49 5.94 -5.29
CA PHE A 65 1.15 6.39 -4.07
C PHE A 65 1.53 7.85 -4.20
N SER A 66 0.93 8.72 -3.38
CA SER A 66 1.14 10.16 -3.38
C SER A 66 1.73 10.63 -2.04
N SER A 67 2.78 11.42 -2.11
CA SER A 67 3.39 12.08 -0.95
C SER A 67 2.97 13.54 -0.92
N LYS A 68 2.37 14.01 0.17
CA LYS A 68 1.86 15.39 0.30
C LYS A 68 1.81 15.83 1.75
N LYS A 69 2.41 17.00 2.03
CA LYS A 69 2.45 17.55 3.39
C LYS A 69 1.05 17.70 4.00
N GLY A 70 0.87 17.14 5.20
CA GLY A 70 -0.38 17.14 5.94
C GLY A 70 -1.41 16.09 5.51
N ALA A 71 -1.13 15.29 4.49
CA ALA A 71 -2.04 14.23 4.06
C ALA A 71 -2.00 13.02 5.02
N ASN A 72 -3.15 12.35 5.16
CA ASN A 72 -3.39 11.28 6.13
C ASN A 72 -4.24 10.14 5.57
N LYS A 73 -4.36 10.01 4.25
CA LYS A 73 -5.17 8.96 3.62
C LYS A 73 -4.32 7.70 3.39
N LEU A 74 -4.52 6.69 4.23
CA LEU A 74 -3.86 5.39 4.17
C LEU A 74 -4.33 4.50 3.02
N GLY A 75 -5.36 4.92 2.29
CA GLY A 75 -5.86 4.25 1.09
C GLY A 75 -7.34 4.57 0.92
N PHE A 76 -7.70 5.29 -0.15
CA PHE A 76 -9.07 5.70 -0.44
C PHE A 76 -9.39 5.56 -1.92
N PHE A 77 -10.66 5.35 -2.24
CA PHE A 77 -11.10 5.27 -3.64
C PHE A 77 -11.42 6.67 -4.18
N SER A 78 -10.75 7.05 -5.26
CA SER A 78 -11.05 8.24 -6.06
C SER A 78 -11.90 7.83 -7.26
N GLY A 79 -13.22 7.85 -7.06
CA GLY A 79 -14.15 7.33 -8.07
C GLY A 79 -14.15 5.79 -8.13
N GLU A 80 -14.51 5.24 -9.29
CA GLU A 80 -14.68 3.78 -9.43
C GLU A 80 -13.36 3.06 -9.70
N SER A 81 -12.37 3.69 -10.35
CA SER A 81 -11.20 2.99 -10.89
C SER A 81 -9.85 3.38 -10.27
N GLU A 82 -9.81 4.28 -9.29
CA GLU A 82 -8.53 4.74 -8.72
C GLU A 82 -8.50 4.49 -7.22
N LEU A 83 -7.45 3.79 -6.77
CA LEU A 83 -7.11 3.65 -5.35
C LEU A 83 -5.88 4.51 -5.08
N ILE A 84 -6.02 5.49 -4.19
CA ILE A 84 -4.98 6.45 -3.89
C ILE A 84 -4.56 6.31 -2.44
N PHE A 85 -3.27 6.18 -2.22
CA PHE A 85 -2.63 6.34 -0.93
C PHE A 85 -2.00 7.74 -0.90
N GLU A 86 -2.55 8.68 -0.15
CA GLU A 86 -2.05 10.07 -0.08
C GLU A 86 -1.62 10.39 1.36
N LEU A 87 -0.31 10.32 1.62
CA LEU A 87 0.25 10.45 2.96
C LEU A 87 1.32 11.55 3.02
N ASP A 88 1.46 12.16 4.20
CA ASP A 88 2.61 13.00 4.54
C ASP A 88 3.92 12.18 4.46
N PRO A 89 5.03 12.76 3.95
CA PRO A 89 6.34 12.11 3.90
C PRO A 89 6.73 11.38 5.20
N LYS A 90 6.40 11.96 6.37
CA LYS A 90 6.71 11.36 7.68
C LYS A 90 6.02 10.01 7.92
N TYR A 91 4.86 9.76 7.28
CA TYR A 91 4.12 8.50 7.40
C TYR A 91 4.66 7.45 6.44
N TRP A 92 5.09 7.83 5.23
CA TRP A 92 5.79 6.95 4.28
C TRP A 92 7.01 6.28 4.92
N GLU A 93 7.85 7.10 5.55
CA GLU A 93 9.07 6.62 6.23
C GLU A 93 8.76 5.66 7.39
N ARG A 94 7.76 6.01 8.21
CA ARG A 94 7.47 5.30 9.47
C ARG A 94 6.71 4.00 9.26
N LEU A 95 5.76 3.98 8.32
CA LEU A 95 4.80 2.89 8.21
C LEU A 95 5.18 1.95 7.06
N PHE A 96 5.26 2.48 5.85
CA PHE A 96 5.33 1.63 4.66
C PHE A 96 6.70 1.00 4.41
N LYS A 97 7.80 1.74 4.66
CA LYS A 97 9.15 1.18 4.46
C LYS A 97 9.38 -0.09 5.26
N TYR A 98 9.03 -0.05 6.55
CA TYR A 98 9.19 -1.22 7.43
C TYR A 98 8.14 -2.28 7.14
N PHE A 99 6.90 -1.88 6.88
CA PHE A 99 5.80 -2.79 6.53
C PHE A 99 6.15 -3.69 5.33
N VAL A 100 6.66 -3.10 4.25
CA VAL A 100 7.03 -3.82 3.01
C VAL A 100 8.26 -4.71 3.21
N LEU A 101 9.29 -4.25 3.89
CA LEU A 101 10.46 -5.10 4.17
C LEU A 101 10.09 -6.28 5.06
N MET A 102 9.21 -6.04 6.03
CA MET A 102 8.72 -7.06 6.94
C MET A 102 7.90 -8.15 6.22
N SER A 103 7.09 -7.81 5.21
CA SER A 103 6.25 -8.77 4.48
C SER A 103 7.03 -9.93 3.89
N TRP A 104 8.24 -9.66 3.39
CA TRP A 104 9.16 -10.69 2.93
C TRP A 104 9.60 -11.63 4.06
N TYR A 105 10.00 -11.09 5.22
CA TYR A 105 10.58 -11.91 6.29
C TYR A 105 9.56 -12.75 7.08
N LYS A 106 8.31 -12.29 7.23
CA LYS A 106 7.26 -13.07 7.95
C LYS A 106 6.06 -13.47 7.09
N ARG A 107 6.26 -13.58 5.77
CA ARG A 107 5.34 -14.20 4.80
C ARG A 107 4.11 -13.36 4.45
N THR A 108 3.39 -12.80 5.43
CA THR A 108 2.21 -11.96 5.17
C THR A 108 2.08 -10.87 6.24
N TYR A 109 1.78 -9.64 5.81
CA TYR A 109 1.61 -8.48 6.66
C TYR A 109 0.42 -7.63 6.23
N TYR A 110 -0.25 -7.05 7.20
CA TYR A 110 -1.46 -6.23 7.02
C TYR A 110 -1.22 -4.82 7.54
N LEU A 111 -1.73 -3.84 6.82
CA LEU A 111 -1.72 -2.44 7.22
C LEU A 111 -3.16 -1.96 7.30
N ASN A 112 -3.66 -1.87 8.53
CA ASN A 112 -5.04 -1.52 8.85
C ASN A 112 -5.06 -0.51 10.02
N ILE A 113 -5.85 0.57 9.91
CA ILE A 113 -5.99 1.58 10.96
C ILE A 113 -6.52 1.02 12.28
N ASN A 114 -7.27 -0.08 12.22
CA ASN A 114 -7.84 -0.77 13.38
C ASN A 114 -6.83 -1.69 14.08
N GLU A 115 -5.64 -1.91 13.50
CA GLU A 115 -4.52 -2.47 14.28
C GLU A 115 -4.01 -1.39 15.24
N GLY A 116 -3.98 -1.72 16.54
CA GLY A 116 -3.85 -0.76 17.65
C GLY A 116 -2.60 0.13 17.65
N CYS A 117 -1.66 -0.06 16.72
CA CYS A 117 -0.47 0.79 16.57
C CYS A 117 -0.68 1.98 15.62
N LEU A 118 -1.77 2.04 14.85
CA LEU A 118 -2.02 3.11 13.86
C LEU A 118 -3.18 4.03 14.22
N ILE A 119 -4.04 3.62 15.16
CA ILE A 119 -5.24 4.36 15.55
C ILE A 119 -4.94 5.80 16.02
N ASP A 120 -3.84 5.98 16.74
CA ASP A 120 -3.42 7.29 17.27
C ASP A 120 -2.88 8.24 16.19
N LEU A 121 -2.68 7.77 14.96
CA LEU A 121 -2.16 8.56 13.85
C LEU A 121 -3.25 9.33 13.08
N ASN A 122 -4.54 9.13 13.42
CA ASN A 122 -5.70 9.76 12.76
C ASN A 122 -5.65 9.61 11.22
N LEU A 123 -5.30 8.42 10.75
CA LEU A 123 -5.29 8.08 9.33
C LEU A 123 -6.70 7.68 8.88
N GLU A 124 -7.04 7.98 7.64
CA GLU A 124 -8.29 7.56 7.01
C GLU A 124 -8.05 6.41 6.03
N GLN A 125 -8.91 5.40 6.03
CA GLN A 125 -8.74 4.18 5.23
C GLN A 125 -10.10 3.62 4.78
N ASP A 126 -10.26 3.45 3.47
CA ASP A 126 -11.38 2.74 2.85
C ASP A 126 -11.00 1.32 2.39
N CYS A 127 -9.70 1.03 2.29
CA CYS A 127 -9.15 -0.23 1.83
C CYS A 127 -7.97 -0.70 2.68
N ASN A 128 -8.00 -1.95 3.11
CA ASN A 128 -6.90 -2.61 3.81
C ASN A 128 -5.77 -2.91 2.82
N PHE A 129 -4.54 -2.70 3.24
CA PHE A 129 -3.38 -2.98 2.42
C PHE A 129 -2.62 -4.19 2.95
N ILE A 130 -2.44 -5.20 2.11
CA ILE A 130 -1.86 -6.49 2.47
C ILE A 130 -0.66 -6.73 1.56
N CYS A 131 0.46 -7.15 2.15
CA CYS A 131 1.62 -7.63 1.42
C CYS A 131 1.89 -9.09 1.80
N SER A 132 2.07 -9.97 0.82
CA SER A 132 2.43 -11.37 1.05
C SER A 132 3.55 -11.84 0.12
N SER A 133 4.54 -12.54 0.68
CA SER A 133 5.55 -13.27 -0.09
C SER A 133 5.21 -14.74 -0.29
N GLU A 134 4.16 -15.23 0.36
CA GLU A 134 3.64 -16.59 0.18
C GLU A 134 2.22 -16.50 -0.39
N PHE A 135 2.05 -16.96 -1.63
CA PHE A 135 0.76 -17.28 -2.24
C PHE A 135 0.95 -18.37 -3.29
#